data_AF-A0A849EI42-F1
#
_entry.id   AF-A0A849EI42-F1
#
_cell.length_a   1.000
_cell.length_b   1.000
_cell.length_c   1.000
_cell.angle_alpha   90.00
_cell.angle_beta   90.00
_cell.angle_gamma   90.00
#
_symmetry.space_group_name_H-M   'P 1'
#
loop_
_entity.id
_entity.type
_entity.pdbx_description
1 polymer ?
#
loop_
_entity_poly.entity_id
_entity_poly.type
_entity_poly.pdbx_seq_one_letter_code
_entity_poly.pdbx_strand_id
1 'polypeptide(L)' 'MILRFFILCSGADTSILETCSQGERNKYAGIGATVFFTAVMAFIAAGYALFTVFDNVYTALAFGFIWGLLIFNLDRFI' A
#
# COMPACT_ATOMS: atom_id res chain seq x y z
N MET A 1 -4.59 14.30 -9.05
CA MET A 1 -4.97 13.79 -7.70
C MET A 1 -4.49 12.36 -7.50
N ILE A 2 -4.87 11.41 -8.37
CA ILE A 2 -4.43 10.00 -8.31
C ILE A 2 -2.91 9.81 -8.40
N LEU A 3 -2.23 10.53 -9.30
CA LEU A 3 -0.77 10.43 -9.43
C LEU A 3 -0.04 10.78 -8.12
N ARG A 4 -0.49 11.84 -7.43
CA ARG A 4 0.08 12.27 -6.14
C ARG A 4 -0.17 11.25 -5.03
N PHE A 5 -1.33 10.57 -5.04
CA PHE A 5 -1.61 9.50 -4.09
C PHE A 5 -0.63 8.33 -4.27
N PHE A 6 -0.41 7.88 -5.51
CA PHE A 6 0.55 6.82 -5.76
C PHE A 6 2.00 7.24 -5.50
N ILE A 7 2.39 8.48 -5.78
CA ILE A 7 3.72 8.98 -5.40
C ILE A 7 3.87 9.04 -3.86
N LEU A 8 2.80 9.36 -3.12
CA LEU A 8 2.82 9.28 -1.66
C LEU A 8 3.00 7.83 -1.17
N CYS A 9 2.36 6.87 -1.83
CA CYS A 9 2.49 5.45 -1.54
C CYS A 9 3.90 4.90 -1.83
N SER A 10 4.63 5.45 -2.80
CA SER A 10 6.01 5.03 -3.11
C SER A 10 7.06 5.58 -2.14
N GLY A 11 6.66 6.39 -1.15
CA GLY A 11 7.60 6.96 -0.17
C GLY A 11 8.53 8.03 -0.74
N ALA A 12 8.37 8.40 -2.02
CA ALA A 12 9.25 9.35 -2.69
C ALA A 12 8.93 10.81 -2.32
N ASP A 13 9.96 11.67 -2.34
CA ASP A 13 9.81 13.09 -2.06
C ASP A 13 9.03 13.79 -3.19
N THR A 14 7.79 14.17 -2.89
CA THR A 14 6.89 14.82 -3.84
C THR A 14 7.38 16.19 -4.28
N SER A 15 8.16 16.90 -3.47
CA SER A 15 8.68 18.23 -3.79
C SER A 15 9.78 18.16 -4.86
N ILE A 16 10.64 17.14 -4.78
CA ILE A 16 11.69 16.87 -5.77
C ILE A 16 11.07 16.31 -7.06
N LEU A 17 10.12 15.39 -6.93
CA LEU A 17 9.46 14.79 -8.09
C LEU A 17 8.64 15.79 -8.92
N GLU A 18 8.18 16.89 -8.32
CA GLU A 18 7.47 17.94 -9.05
C GLU A 18 8.37 18.80 -9.93
N THR A 19 9.67 18.86 -9.63
CA THR A 19 10.67 19.45 -10.52
C THR A 19 11.13 18.51 -11.65
N CYS A 20 10.77 17.23 -11.60
CA CYS A 20 11.15 16.23 -12.60
C CYS A 20 10.17 16.14 -13.78
N SER A 21 10.62 15.52 -14.87
CA SER A 21 9.80 15.27 -16.07
C SER A 21 8.59 14.37 -15.76
N GLN A 22 7.52 14.50 -16.55
CA GLN A 22 6.31 13.67 -16.41
C GLN A 22 6.60 12.17 -16.46
N GLY A 23 7.62 11.74 -17.22
CA GLY A 23 8.03 10.33 -17.31
C GLY A 23 8.50 9.76 -15.97
N GLU A 24 9.36 10.50 -15.25
CA GLU A 24 9.83 10.08 -13.93
C GLU A 24 8.68 10.05 -12.92
N ARG A 25 7.77 11.04 -12.96
CA ARG A 25 6.59 11.07 -12.08
C ARG A 25 5.68 9.86 -12.28
N ASN A 26 5.48 9.43 -13.52
CA ASN A 26 4.70 8.23 -13.83
C ASN A 26 5.40 6.94 -13.37
N LYS A 27 6.73 6.88 -13.43
CA LYS A 27 7.50 5.74 -12.93
C LYS A 27 7.31 5.56 -11.41
N TYR A 28 7.47 6.64 -10.64
CA TYR A 28 7.27 6.58 -9.18
C TYR A 28 5.80 6.38 -8.79
N ALA A 29 4.85 6.86 -9.58
CA ALA A 29 3.45 6.52 -9.41
C ALA A 29 3.20 5.02 -9.68
N GLY A 30 3.88 4.42 -10.65
CA GLY A 30 3.83 2.97 -10.90
C GLY A 30 4.34 2.16 -9.71
N ILE A 31 5.49 2.54 -9.14
CA ILE A 31 6.07 1.90 -7.95
C ILE A 31 5.06 1.95 -6.78
N GLY A 32 4.51 3.13 -6.50
CA GLY A 32 3.57 3.27 -5.39
C GLY A 32 2.23 2.58 -5.63
N ALA A 33 1.81 2.41 -6.88
CA ALA A 33 0.66 1.57 -7.21
C ALA A 33 0.93 0.11 -6.86
N THR A 34 2.10 -0.44 -7.21
CA THR A 34 2.48 -1.80 -6.83
C THR A 34 2.47 -2.00 -5.32
N VAL A 35 3.08 -1.09 -4.55
CA VAL A 35 3.09 -1.12 -3.08
C VAL A 35 1.66 -1.11 -2.51
N PHE A 36 0.80 -0.24 -3.03
CA PHE A 36 -0.59 -0.15 -2.59
C PHE A 36 -1.36 -1.46 -2.86
N PHE A 37 -1.24 -2.02 -4.06
CA PHE A 37 -1.92 -3.27 -4.38
C PHE A 37 -1.39 -4.47 -3.57
N THR A 38 -0.09 -4.51 -3.28
CA THR A 38 0.49 -5.53 -2.39
C THR A 38 -0.11 -5.44 -0.98
N ALA A 39 -0.22 -4.23 -0.42
CA ALA A 39 -0.84 -4.02 0.89
C ALA A 39 -2.33 -4.44 0.92
N VAL A 40 -3.08 -4.13 -0.13
CA VAL A 40 -4.49 -4.55 -0.26
C VAL A 40 -4.62 -6.07 -0.35
N MET A 41 -3.77 -6.72 -1.14
CA MET A 41 -3.75 -8.18 -1.23
C MET A 41 -3.35 -8.84 0.09
N ALA A 42 -2.39 -8.25 0.82
CA ALA A 42 -1.99 -8.72 2.14
C ALA A 42 -3.13 -8.60 3.16
N PHE A 43 -3.89 -7.49 3.12
CA PHE A 43 -5.10 -7.31 3.93
C PHE A 43 -6.12 -8.41 3.68
N ILE A 44 -6.43 -8.70 2.41
CA ILE A 44 -7.41 -9.72 2.02
C ILE A 44 -6.93 -11.12 2.44
N ALA A 45 -5.66 -11.44 2.21
CA ALA A 45 -5.09 -12.74 2.55
C ALA A 45 -5.07 -12.99 4.07
N ALA A 46 -4.61 -12.00 4.85
CA ALA A 46 -4.58 -12.10 6.31
C ALA A 46 -6.00 -12.10 6.91
N GLY A 47 -6.90 -11.26 6.38
CA GLY A 47 -8.30 -11.23 6.79
C GLY A 47 -8.98 -12.57 6.54
N TYR A 48 -8.79 -13.17 5.36
CA TYR A 48 -9.34 -14.49 5.04
C TYR A 48 -8.79 -15.58 5.96
N ALA A 49 -7.46 -15.62 6.18
CA ALA A 49 -6.83 -16.60 7.06
C ALA A 49 -7.29 -16.47 8.53
N LEU A 50 -7.52 -15.26 9.01
CA LEU A 50 -8.00 -15.05 10.38
C LEU A 50 -9.51 -15.32 10.51
N PHE A 51 -10.28 -15.06 9.46
CA PHE A 51 -11.69 -15.44 9.44
C PHE A 51 -11.86 -16.96 9.50
N THR A 52 -11.06 -17.74 8.78
CA THR A 52 -11.13 -19.20 8.84
C THR A 52 -10.69 -19.80 10.18
N VAL A 53 -9.86 -19.09 10.95
CA VAL A 53 -9.40 -19.54 12.28
C VAL A 53 -10.35 -19.14 13.40
N PHE A 54 -10.88 -17.91 13.36
CA PHE A 54 -11.64 -17.33 14.49
C PHE A 54 -13.14 -17.22 14.22
N ASP A 55 -13.59 -17.43 12.99
CA ASP A 55 -14.99 -17.31 12.53
C ASP A 55 -15.64 -15.96 12.94
N ASN A 56 -14.81 -14.92 13.08
CA ASN A 56 -15.21 -13.61 13.56
C ASN A 56 -14.74 -12.53 12.59
N VAL A 57 -15.72 -11.88 11.95
CA VAL A 57 -15.52 -10.83 10.95
C VAL A 57 -14.78 -9.62 11.54
N TYR A 58 -15.08 -9.23 12.77
CA TYR A 58 -14.44 -8.07 13.40
C TYR A 58 -12.96 -8.30 13.66
N THR A 59 -12.61 -9.49 14.17
CA THR A 59 -11.21 -9.87 14.42
C THR A 59 -10.43 -9.98 13.11
N ALA A 60 -11.04 -10.61 12.09
CA ALA A 60 -10.45 -10.76 10.77
C ALA A 60 -10.13 -9.41 10.11
N LEU A 61 -11.08 -8.47 10.14
CA LEU A 61 -10.88 -7.13 9.59
C LEU A 61 -9.83 -6.33 10.37
N ALA A 62 -9.88 -6.34 11.70
CA ALA A 62 -8.97 -5.56 12.53
C ALA A 62 -7.50 -6.00 12.35
N PHE A 63 -7.23 -7.30 12.48
CA PHE A 63 -5.89 -7.83 12.32
C PHE A 63 -5.43 -7.86 10.86
N GLY A 64 -6.35 -8.13 9.92
CA GLY A 64 -6.07 -7.96 8.49
C GLY A 64 -5.62 -6.54 8.18
N PHE A 65 -6.28 -5.53 8.76
CA PHE A 65 -5.96 -4.11 8.55
C PHE A 65 -4.58 -3.74 9.09
N ILE A 66 -4.28 -4.18 10.31
CA ILE A 66 -2.96 -4.01 10.91
C ILE A 66 -1.88 -4.67 10.04
N TRP A 67 -2.14 -5.88 9.55
CA TRP A 67 -1.21 -6.60 8.68
C TRP A 67 -0.99 -5.90 7.34
N GLY A 68 -2.06 -5.45 6.69
CA GLY A 68 -1.99 -4.69 5.45
C GLY A 68 -1.22 -3.37 5.62
N LEU A 69 -1.42 -2.67 6.74
CA LEU A 69 -0.65 -1.47 7.09
C LEU A 69 0.83 -1.76 7.35
N LEU A 70 1.14 -2.90 7.96
CA LEU A 70 2.53 -3.32 8.22
C LEU A 70 3.26 -3.57 6.90
N ILE A 71 2.64 -4.32 5.98
CA ILE A 71 3.20 -4.55 4.63
C ILE A 71 3.34 -3.22 3.88
N PHE A 72 2.30 -2.37 3.90
CA PHE A 72 2.37 -1.04 3.29
C PHE A 72 3.52 -0.19 3.82
N ASN A 73 3.79 -0.26 5.13
CA ASN A 73 4.87 0.51 5.75
C ASN A 73 6.25 -0.04 5.39
N LEU A 74 6.40 -1.37 5.37
CA LEU A 74 7.65 -2.05 5.03
C LEU A 74 8.02 -1.83 3.56
N ASP A 75 7.07 -2.02 2.65
CA ASP A 75 7.26 -1.84 1.21
C ASP A 75 7.49 -0.36 0.83
N ARG A 76 7.05 0.58 1.66
CA ARG A 76 7.34 2.01 1.51
C ARG A 76 8.75 2.39 1.97
N PHE A 77 9.36 1.61 2.86
CA PHE A 77 10.69 1.89 3.41
C PHE A 77 11.82 1.37 2.51
N ILE A 78 11.51 0.38 1.67
CA ILE A 78 12.40 -0.21 0.66
C ILE A 78 12.49 0.69 -0.57
#